data_AF-A0A8S3V4T4-F1
#
_entry.id   AF-A0A8S3V4T4-F1
#
_cell.length_a   1.000
_cell.length_b   1.000
_cell.length_c   1.000
_cell.angle_alpha   90.00
_cell.angle_beta   90.00
_cell.angle_gamma   90.00
#
_symmetry.space_group_name_H-M   'P 1'
#
loop_
_entity.id
_entity.type
_entity.pdbx_description
1 polymer ?
#
loop_
_entity_poly.entity_id
_entity_poly.type
_entity_poly.pdbx_seq_one_letter_code
_entity_poly.pdbx_strand_id
1 'polypeptide(L)'
;MRLCLDNNPVKPTKLMIYPDPELDYLDIDTQLKDIEMKDKLLQLKGRYLNSAARKEDYKIKINGSSCPVMDLHQSYLICNLSNTVHIKDVPLLVEVSVGHNWKTVLGNMRFFHVEYRKNQIHVQLAAICLGTFAVLILCLVFVMRKKHLGVFRKKATEEFSVVYLNSTETRGLMDPPTDTELVVEGATWDPKPGFDAIEIVDMLKQQNIFIERDLVRLGQDIGHGNFGCVYQGYLRSMEERDEQLVAVKTVLKTEVQDINAILDEAMIMKDFNHANVLSLIGISVAPGEFPLVIIPFMSNGDLLSYIRSADNKPTIKDLVKFGLDVAKGMEYLGSIKFVHRDLAARNCISDNKKMLPVKWMAPESLENGTYSTKSDVWSFGVVMWELMTRGSAPYCDVNNWDMHKYLQSGRRLKRTDFCPPPLYDIMMTCWEFDPDDRPTFHDVNLRITGLVEQEK
;
A
#
# COMPACT_ATOMS: atom_id res chain seq x y z
N MET A 1 4.79 0.38 14.70
CA MET A 1 3.72 0.94 15.55
C MET A 1 2.97 -0.24 16.13
N ARG A 2 3.43 -0.69 17.30
CA ARG A 2 3.23 -2.06 17.79
C ARG A 2 2.06 -2.12 18.75
N LEU A 3 1.11 -3.00 18.49
CA LEU A 3 0.17 -3.51 19.49
C LEU A 3 -0.09 -5.00 19.20
N CYS A 4 0.80 -5.89 19.65
CA CYS A 4 0.81 -7.32 19.36
C CYS A 4 1.58 -8.16 20.41
N LEU A 5 0.99 -9.23 20.97
CA LEU A 5 0.69 -10.51 20.29
C LEU A 5 -0.41 -11.36 21.03
N ASP A 6 -0.74 -12.65 20.81
CA ASP A 6 -0.05 -13.87 20.30
C ASP A 6 -1.06 -14.89 19.67
N ASN A 7 -0.79 -16.14 19.19
CA ASN A 7 0.43 -16.99 19.11
C ASN A 7 0.59 -17.68 17.71
N ASN A 8 1.75 -18.32 17.43
CA ASN A 8 2.20 -19.06 16.20
C ASN A 8 2.76 -18.27 14.97
N PRO A 9 3.68 -18.85 14.16
CA PRO A 9 4.57 -18.09 13.25
C PRO A 9 4.10 -17.91 11.79
N VAL A 10 4.36 -16.73 11.19
CA VAL A 10 4.32 -16.42 9.74
C VAL A 10 5.35 -15.31 9.43
N LYS A 11 5.90 -15.27 8.20
CA LYS A 11 6.88 -14.25 7.74
C LYS A 11 6.42 -12.79 7.91
N PRO A 12 7.35 -11.83 8.10
CA PRO A 12 6.99 -10.43 8.34
C PRO A 12 6.42 -9.72 7.11
N THR A 13 5.17 -9.26 7.20
CA THR A 13 4.66 -8.21 6.31
C THR A 13 5.40 -6.90 6.59
N LYS A 14 6.19 -6.46 5.61
CA LYS A 14 6.94 -5.20 5.62
C LYS A 14 5.98 -4.01 5.75
N LEU A 15 6.22 -3.13 6.73
CA LEU A 15 5.59 -1.81 6.78
C LEU A 15 6.08 -1.02 5.57
N MET A 16 5.18 -0.38 4.83
CA MET A 16 5.55 0.36 3.61
C MET A 16 5.09 1.80 3.70
N ILE A 17 6.07 2.71 3.74
CA ILE A 17 5.97 4.01 3.10
C ILE A 17 5.58 3.76 1.63
N TYR A 18 4.71 4.59 1.06
CA TYR A 18 4.30 4.40 -0.34
C TYR A 18 5.49 4.45 -1.31
N PRO A 19 5.43 3.72 -2.45
CA PRO A 19 6.26 4.08 -3.59
C PRO A 19 5.90 5.50 -4.03
N ASP A 20 6.88 6.22 -4.59
CA ASP A 20 6.61 7.49 -5.28
C ASP A 20 5.56 7.29 -6.39
N PRO A 21 4.76 8.33 -6.71
CA PRO A 21 3.71 8.23 -7.71
C PRO A 21 4.28 7.96 -9.10
N GLU A 22 4.05 6.78 -9.64
CA GLU A 22 4.52 6.40 -10.97
C GLU A 22 3.59 7.00 -12.03
N LEU A 23 4.11 7.74 -13.00
CA LEU A 23 3.35 8.27 -14.12
C LEU A 23 3.83 7.65 -15.42
N ASP A 24 2.88 7.27 -16.29
CA ASP A 24 3.17 6.70 -17.60
C ASP A 24 3.87 7.76 -18.48
N TYR A 25 5.00 7.38 -19.05
CA TYR A 25 5.70 8.22 -20.04
C TYR A 25 4.84 8.43 -21.30
N LEU A 26 5.01 9.59 -21.93
CA LEU A 26 4.18 10.06 -23.04
C LEU A 26 4.52 9.36 -24.35
N ASP A 27 3.99 8.15 -24.50
CA ASP A 27 4.19 7.22 -25.62
C ASP A 27 5.59 6.58 -25.68
N ILE A 28 5.62 5.25 -25.62
CA ILE A 28 6.84 4.45 -25.38
C ILE A 28 7.76 4.46 -26.61
N ASP A 29 7.18 4.44 -27.82
CA ASP A 29 7.91 4.34 -29.07
C ASP A 29 8.32 5.70 -29.67
N THR A 30 7.71 6.82 -29.21
CA THR A 30 7.91 8.14 -29.83
C THR A 30 8.21 9.30 -28.87
N GLN A 31 7.97 9.15 -27.56
CA GLN A 31 8.01 10.23 -26.57
C GLN A 31 7.14 11.46 -26.93
N LEU A 32 6.09 11.27 -27.74
CA LEU A 32 5.25 12.32 -28.33
C LEU A 32 3.75 11.99 -28.26
N LYS A 33 3.06 12.51 -27.25
CA LYS A 33 1.59 12.40 -27.16
C LYS A 33 0.88 13.42 -28.06
N ASP A 34 0.18 12.92 -29.08
CA ASP A 34 -0.79 13.68 -29.89
C ASP A 34 -2.01 14.08 -29.04
N ILE A 35 -2.30 15.38 -28.92
CA ILE A 35 -3.50 15.93 -28.27
C ILE A 35 -4.23 16.87 -29.23
N GLU A 36 -5.56 16.79 -29.30
CA GLU A 36 -6.31 17.61 -30.25
C GLU A 36 -6.41 19.07 -29.76
N MET A 37 -6.29 20.04 -30.67
CA MET A 37 -6.38 21.48 -30.38
C MET A 37 -7.66 21.93 -29.65
N LYS A 38 -8.72 21.11 -29.64
CA LYS A 38 -9.98 21.41 -28.93
C LYS A 38 -10.02 20.89 -27.49
N ASP A 39 -9.09 20.02 -27.10
CA ASP A 39 -9.12 19.34 -25.80
C ASP A 39 -8.59 20.25 -24.71
N LYS A 40 -9.47 20.65 -23.77
CA LYS A 40 -9.11 21.51 -22.63
C LYS A 40 -8.57 20.75 -21.42
N LEU A 41 -8.55 19.41 -21.48
CA LEU A 41 -8.19 18.54 -20.37
C LEU A 41 -7.12 17.54 -20.82
N LEU A 42 -6.02 17.47 -20.07
CA LEU A 42 -4.99 16.45 -20.23
C LEU A 42 -5.16 15.39 -19.15
N GLN A 43 -5.57 14.18 -19.56
CA GLN A 43 -5.46 12.99 -18.71
C GLN A 43 -4.04 12.43 -18.81
N LEU A 44 -3.37 12.30 -17.66
CA LEU A 44 -2.13 11.54 -17.49
C LEU A 44 -2.48 10.25 -16.74
N LYS A 45 -1.89 9.13 -17.16
CA LYS A 45 -2.07 7.82 -16.52
C LYS A 45 -0.87 7.48 -15.64
N GLY A 46 -1.04 6.53 -14.73
CA GLY A 46 0.01 6.08 -13.83
C GLY A 46 -0.47 5.09 -12.78
N ARG A 47 0.25 5.01 -11.67
CA ARG A 47 -0.05 4.17 -10.50
C ARG A 47 0.27 4.93 -9.21
N TYR A 48 -0.52 4.66 -8.18
CA TYR A 48 -0.34 5.21 -6.82
C TYR A 48 -0.49 6.75 -6.72
N LEU A 49 -1.17 7.40 -7.66
CA LEU A 49 -1.17 8.87 -7.75
C LEU A 49 -1.91 9.51 -6.57
N ASN A 50 -3.12 9.04 -6.24
CA ASN A 50 -3.89 9.50 -5.07
C ASN A 50 -3.55 8.75 -3.76
N SER A 51 -2.66 7.75 -3.80
CA SER A 51 -2.27 6.96 -2.63
C SER A 51 -1.77 7.87 -1.49
N ALA A 52 -0.78 8.69 -1.84
CA ALA A 52 -0.07 9.57 -0.93
C ALA A 52 -0.48 11.03 -1.14
N ALA A 53 -0.41 11.50 -2.39
CA ALA A 53 -0.54 12.90 -2.72
C ALA A 53 -2.01 13.31 -2.93
N ARG A 54 -2.34 14.54 -2.51
CA ARG A 54 -3.59 15.20 -2.89
C ARG A 54 -3.38 16.00 -4.18
N LYS A 55 -4.45 16.41 -4.86
CA LYS A 55 -4.36 17.19 -6.11
C LYS A 55 -3.64 18.53 -5.94
N GLU A 56 -3.67 19.11 -4.74
CA GLU A 56 -2.95 20.34 -4.37
C GLU A 56 -1.43 20.11 -4.21
N ASP A 57 -1.02 18.86 -3.92
CA ASP A 57 0.39 18.48 -3.80
C ASP A 57 1.05 18.40 -5.20
N TYR A 58 0.26 18.19 -6.27
CA TYR A 58 0.71 18.08 -7.67
C TYR A 58 0.89 19.43 -8.36
N LYS A 59 2.07 19.65 -8.93
CA LYS A 59 2.42 20.82 -9.74
C LYS A 59 2.92 20.35 -11.11
N ILE A 60 2.04 20.43 -12.11
CA ILE A 60 2.30 20.05 -13.49
C ILE A 60 2.66 21.30 -14.31
N LYS A 61 3.68 21.19 -15.16
CA LYS A 61 4.07 22.20 -16.13
C LYS A 61 4.13 21.62 -17.53
N ILE A 62 3.71 22.42 -18.51
CA ILE A 62 3.76 22.10 -19.93
C ILE A 62 4.51 23.25 -20.60
N ASN A 63 5.75 22.98 -21.01
CA ASN A 63 6.73 23.99 -21.45
C ASN A 63 6.78 25.20 -20.49
N GLY A 64 6.96 24.95 -19.19
CA GLY A 64 6.95 25.96 -18.13
C GLY A 64 5.57 26.49 -17.69
N SER A 65 4.54 26.40 -18.54
CA SER A 65 3.18 26.88 -18.25
C SER A 65 2.46 25.95 -17.28
N SER A 66 1.76 26.48 -16.26
CA SER A 66 1.09 25.64 -15.26
C SER A 66 -0.18 24.99 -15.82
N CYS A 67 -0.34 23.68 -15.57
CA CYS A 67 -1.56 22.92 -15.83
C CYS A 67 -2.20 22.51 -14.48
N PRO A 68 -3.20 23.24 -13.96
CA PRO A 68 -3.80 22.93 -12.66
C PRO A 68 -4.49 21.56 -12.67
N VAL A 69 -4.24 20.73 -11.66
CA VAL A 69 -4.93 19.44 -11.50
C VAL A 69 -6.37 19.68 -11.06
N MET A 70 -7.30 19.23 -11.88
CA MET A 70 -8.74 19.28 -11.61
C MET A 70 -9.18 18.08 -10.75
N ASP A 71 -8.63 16.90 -11.08
CA ASP A 71 -9.05 15.60 -10.57
C ASP A 71 -7.88 14.61 -10.48
N LEU A 72 -7.94 13.67 -9.53
CA LEU A 72 -6.84 12.78 -9.13
C LEU A 72 -7.37 11.45 -8.57
N HIS A 73 -7.25 10.39 -9.37
CA HIS A 73 -7.56 9.00 -9.06
C HIS A 73 -6.29 8.17 -8.76
N GLN A 74 -6.43 6.91 -8.34
CA GLN A 74 -5.29 6.04 -8.07
C GLN A 74 -4.43 5.73 -9.32
N SER A 75 -5.05 5.72 -10.51
CA SER A 75 -4.45 5.30 -11.78
C SER A 75 -4.38 6.38 -12.87
N TYR A 76 -4.94 7.56 -12.63
CA TYR A 76 -4.85 8.70 -13.53
C TYR A 76 -5.08 10.04 -12.81
N LEU A 77 -4.67 11.13 -13.44
CA LEU A 77 -5.03 12.49 -13.04
C LEU A 77 -5.46 13.30 -14.26
N ILE A 78 -6.20 14.38 -14.04
CA ILE A 78 -6.67 15.28 -15.10
C ILE A 78 -6.23 16.71 -14.78
N CYS A 79 -5.50 17.35 -15.69
CA CYS A 79 -5.11 18.77 -15.56
C CYS A 79 -5.71 19.64 -16.67
N ASN A 80 -5.95 20.92 -16.36
CA ASN A 80 -6.61 21.88 -17.24
C ASN A 80 -5.62 22.60 -18.16
N LEU A 81 -5.72 22.33 -19.46
CA LEU A 81 -4.88 22.91 -20.52
C LEU A 81 -5.23 24.36 -20.87
N SER A 82 -6.35 24.92 -20.38
CA SER A 82 -6.85 26.25 -20.78
C SER A 82 -5.89 27.42 -20.50
N ASN A 83 -4.90 27.22 -19.61
CA ASN A 83 -3.85 28.19 -19.29
C ASN A 83 -2.52 27.94 -20.03
N THR A 84 -2.47 26.94 -20.92
CA THR A 84 -1.25 26.57 -21.66
C THR A 84 -1.22 27.23 -23.04
N VAL A 85 -0.03 27.59 -23.51
CA VAL A 85 0.11 28.17 -24.85
C VAL A 85 -0.01 27.05 -25.89
N HIS A 86 -1.09 27.07 -26.68
CA HIS A 86 -1.31 26.14 -27.79
C HIS A 86 -0.35 26.41 -28.96
N ILE A 87 0.92 26.02 -28.82
CA ILE A 87 1.89 26.05 -29.92
C ILE A 87 1.65 24.81 -30.80
N LYS A 88 1.09 25.02 -31.99
CA LYS A 88 0.77 23.97 -32.96
C LYS A 88 2.03 23.30 -33.50
N ASP A 89 1.99 21.98 -33.70
CA ASP A 89 3.05 21.15 -34.31
C ASP A 89 4.43 21.18 -33.61
N VAL A 90 4.56 21.79 -32.43
CA VAL A 90 5.80 21.88 -31.64
C VAL A 90 5.76 20.90 -30.44
N PRO A 91 6.85 20.18 -30.13
CA PRO A 91 6.94 19.40 -28.90
C PRO A 91 6.99 20.31 -27.66
N LEU A 92 6.05 20.09 -26.75
CA LEU A 92 5.94 20.74 -25.45
C LEU A 92 6.31 19.74 -24.36
N LEU A 93 7.36 20.04 -23.59
CA LEU A 93 7.84 19.19 -22.49
C LEU A 93 6.82 19.15 -21.35
N VAL A 94 6.52 17.97 -20.82
CA VAL A 94 5.62 17.80 -19.66
C VAL A 94 6.43 17.42 -18.42
N GLU A 95 6.50 18.34 -17.46
CA GLU A 95 7.12 18.15 -16.15
C GLU A 95 6.05 17.93 -15.09
N VAL A 96 6.27 17.00 -14.16
CA VAL A 96 5.41 16.81 -12.98
C VAL A 96 6.25 16.84 -11.72
N SER A 97 5.77 17.56 -10.70
CA SER A 97 6.39 17.63 -9.38
C SER A 97 5.35 17.44 -8.29
N VAL A 98 5.72 16.77 -7.21
CA VAL A 98 4.82 16.40 -6.10
C VAL A 98 5.47 16.81 -4.78
N GLY A 99 4.78 17.69 -4.04
CA GLY A 99 5.30 18.27 -2.81
C GLY A 99 6.60 19.06 -3.03
N HIS A 100 7.65 18.69 -2.29
CA HIS A 100 8.98 19.31 -2.37
C HIS A 100 10.05 18.39 -2.99
N ASN A 101 9.94 17.07 -2.77
CA ASN A 101 11.06 16.13 -2.95
C ASN A 101 11.00 15.35 -4.26
N TRP A 102 9.81 15.12 -4.83
CA TRP A 102 9.66 14.29 -6.03
C TRP A 102 9.37 15.12 -7.29
N LYS A 103 10.09 14.81 -8.38
CA LYS A 103 9.94 15.44 -9.70
C LYS A 103 10.28 14.43 -10.80
N THR A 104 9.53 14.49 -11.90
CA THR A 104 9.80 13.71 -13.11
C THR A 104 9.50 14.51 -14.37
N VAL A 105 9.98 14.02 -15.51
CA VAL A 105 9.72 14.54 -16.85
C VAL A 105 9.12 13.41 -17.68
N LEU A 106 7.88 13.57 -18.14
CA LEU A 106 7.13 12.47 -18.78
C LEU A 106 7.42 12.31 -20.28
N GLY A 107 8.18 13.23 -20.87
CA GLY A 107 8.38 13.33 -22.32
C GLY A 107 7.67 14.55 -22.91
N ASN A 108 7.31 14.49 -24.20
CA ASN A 108 6.71 15.60 -24.92
C ASN A 108 5.26 15.31 -25.33
N MET A 109 4.51 16.38 -25.54
CA MET A 109 3.21 16.36 -26.21
C MET A 109 3.17 17.39 -27.34
N ARG A 110 2.26 17.24 -28.31
CA ARG A 110 2.03 18.25 -29.35
C ARG A 110 0.54 18.41 -29.66
N PHE A 111 0.14 19.64 -29.95
CA PHE A 111 -1.22 19.96 -30.39
C PHE A 111 -1.37 19.77 -31.92
N PHE A 112 -2.38 19.01 -32.34
CA PHE A 112 -2.66 18.72 -33.76
C PHE A 112 -4.10 19.09 -34.20
N HIS A 113 -4.29 19.22 -35.52
CA HIS A 113 -5.60 19.41 -36.18
C HIS A 113 -6.08 18.10 -36.83
N VAL A 114 -7.32 17.67 -36.54
CA VAL A 114 -7.89 16.41 -37.06
C VAL A 114 -8.03 16.35 -38.59
N GLU A 115 -8.21 17.50 -39.25
CA GLU A 115 -8.34 17.57 -40.72
C GLU A 115 -7.14 16.96 -41.45
N TYR A 116 -5.93 17.15 -40.92
CA TYR A 116 -4.71 16.65 -41.55
C TYR A 116 -4.63 15.11 -41.53
N ARG A 117 -5.06 14.47 -40.43
CA ARG A 117 -5.01 13.01 -40.28
C ARG A 117 -6.04 12.30 -41.18
N LYS A 118 -7.23 12.90 -41.39
CA LYS A 118 -8.22 12.37 -42.35
C LYS A 118 -7.65 12.30 -43.77
N ASN A 119 -6.98 13.37 -44.22
CA ASN A 119 -6.43 13.42 -45.57
C ASN A 119 -5.34 12.35 -45.80
N GLN A 120 -4.44 12.12 -44.83
CA GLN A 120 -3.46 11.02 -44.95
C GLN A 120 -4.13 9.63 -45.05
N ILE A 121 -5.14 9.36 -44.23
CA ILE A 121 -5.85 8.06 -44.24
C ILE A 121 -6.54 7.84 -45.59
N HIS A 122 -7.22 8.85 -46.13
CA HIS A 122 -7.85 8.76 -47.45
C HIS A 122 -6.82 8.55 -48.59
N VAL A 123 -5.66 9.21 -48.54
CA VAL A 123 -4.57 9.02 -49.53
C VAL A 123 -3.97 7.62 -49.44
N GLN A 124 -3.74 7.09 -48.24
CA GLN A 124 -3.21 5.73 -48.05
C GLN A 124 -4.21 4.66 -48.52
N LEU A 125 -5.50 4.80 -48.20
CA LEU A 125 -6.54 3.91 -48.68
C LEU A 125 -6.65 3.94 -50.23
N ALA A 126 -6.60 5.12 -50.84
CA ALA A 126 -6.60 5.26 -52.30
C ALA A 126 -5.40 4.56 -52.96
N ALA A 127 -4.20 4.67 -52.37
CA ALA A 127 -3.01 3.98 -52.86
C ALA A 127 -3.13 2.45 -52.77
N ILE A 128 -3.71 1.92 -51.69
CA ILE A 128 -3.96 0.48 -51.51
C ILE A 128 -5.01 -0.03 -52.51
N CYS A 129 -6.08 0.73 -52.76
CA CYS A 129 -7.08 0.42 -53.78
C CYS A 129 -6.47 0.40 -55.20
N LEU A 130 -5.61 1.36 -55.54
CA LEU A 130 -4.91 1.39 -56.84
C LEU A 130 -3.94 0.21 -57.00
N GLY A 131 -3.17 -0.10 -55.96
CA GLY A 131 -2.23 -1.23 -55.97
C GLY A 131 -2.93 -2.58 -56.13
N THR A 132 -4.01 -2.81 -55.38
CA THR A 132 -4.80 -4.05 -55.49
C THR A 132 -5.49 -4.18 -56.85
N PHE A 133 -6.02 -3.08 -57.41
CA PHE A 133 -6.60 -3.08 -58.76
C PHE A 133 -5.56 -3.40 -59.85
N ALA A 134 -4.34 -2.85 -59.74
CA ALA A 134 -3.24 -3.16 -60.64
C ALA A 134 -2.82 -4.66 -60.57
N VAL A 135 -2.75 -5.23 -59.37
CA VAL A 135 -2.48 -6.67 -59.18
C VAL A 135 -3.58 -7.53 -59.81
N LEU A 136 -4.86 -7.18 -59.62
CA LEU A 136 -5.98 -7.90 -60.23
C LEU A 136 -5.94 -7.86 -61.77
N ILE A 137 -5.58 -6.72 -62.36
CA ILE A 137 -5.36 -6.60 -63.81
C ILE A 137 -4.21 -7.51 -64.27
N LEU A 138 -3.07 -7.52 -63.57
CA LEU A 138 -1.93 -8.38 -63.89
C LEU A 138 -2.30 -9.87 -63.79
N CYS A 139 -3.06 -10.26 -62.75
CA CYS A 139 -3.59 -11.62 -62.62
C CYS A 139 -4.55 -11.99 -63.75
N LEU A 140 -5.46 -11.09 -64.15
CA LEU A 140 -6.36 -11.31 -65.29
C LEU A 140 -5.58 -11.47 -66.60
N VAL A 141 -4.62 -10.60 -66.89
CA VAL A 141 -3.75 -10.69 -68.08
C VAL A 141 -2.95 -12.01 -68.07
N PHE A 142 -2.44 -12.44 -66.91
CA PHE A 142 -1.74 -13.71 -66.77
C PHE A 142 -2.66 -14.91 -67.02
N VAL A 143 -3.88 -14.91 -66.45
CA VAL A 143 -4.88 -15.97 -66.66
C VAL A 143 -5.36 -16.01 -68.12
N MET A 144 -5.57 -14.86 -68.75
CA MET A 144 -5.93 -14.79 -70.18
C MET A 144 -4.80 -15.31 -71.08
N ARG A 145 -3.55 -14.92 -70.81
CA ARG A 145 -2.37 -15.48 -71.51
C ARG A 145 -2.26 -16.99 -71.31
N LYS A 146 -2.47 -17.50 -70.09
CA LYS A 146 -2.42 -18.93 -69.77
C LYS A 146 -3.60 -19.74 -70.35
N LYS A 147 -4.76 -19.11 -70.60
CA LYS A 147 -5.88 -19.71 -71.35
C LYS A 147 -5.66 -19.71 -72.87
N HIS A 148 -4.85 -18.78 -73.40
CA HIS A 148 -4.51 -18.74 -74.83
C HIS A 148 -3.35 -19.66 -75.23
N LEU A 149 -2.63 -20.26 -74.27
CA LEU A 149 -1.44 -21.07 -74.49
C LEU A 149 -1.48 -22.40 -73.72
N GLY A 150 -1.86 -23.47 -74.42
CA GLY A 150 -1.57 -24.85 -74.00
C GLY A 150 -2.79 -25.70 -73.61
N VAL A 151 -3.34 -26.43 -74.59
CA VAL A 151 -4.07 -27.69 -74.36
C VAL A 151 -3.07 -28.85 -74.56
N PHE A 152 -3.26 -29.97 -73.85
CA PHE A 152 -2.28 -31.08 -73.66
C PHE A 152 -1.10 -30.70 -72.73
N ARG A 153 -0.46 -31.62 -71.97
CA ARG A 153 -0.31 -33.09 -72.12
C ARG A 153 -0.31 -33.80 -70.74
N LYS A 154 -0.40 -35.15 -70.71
CA LYS A 154 -0.48 -36.03 -69.52
C LYS A 154 0.81 -36.87 -69.28
N LYS A 155 0.84 -37.60 -68.14
CA LYS A 155 1.83 -38.60 -67.64
C LYS A 155 3.11 -38.03 -67.00
N ALA A 156 3.79 -38.71 -66.07
CA ALA A 156 3.63 -40.10 -65.55
C ALA A 156 3.76 -40.21 -64.01
N THR A 157 3.60 -41.43 -63.48
CA THR A 157 3.84 -41.85 -62.08
C THR A 157 4.96 -42.90 -62.03
N GLU A 158 5.83 -42.85 -61.02
CA GLU A 158 6.70 -43.96 -60.58
C GLU A 158 6.75 -44.03 -59.04
N GLU A 159 7.35 -45.08 -58.48
CA GLU A 159 7.07 -45.62 -57.13
C GLU A 159 8.37 -46.15 -56.46
N PHE A 160 8.31 -46.47 -55.16
CA PHE A 160 9.41 -47.02 -54.30
C PHE A 160 10.58 -46.06 -53.99
N SER A 161 11.35 -46.19 -52.89
CA SER A 161 11.32 -47.10 -51.71
C SER A 161 11.89 -46.41 -50.43
N VAL A 162 11.72 -47.05 -49.26
CA VAL A 162 12.26 -46.64 -47.94
C VAL A 162 12.98 -47.85 -47.30
N VAL A 163 14.04 -47.63 -46.48
CA VAL A 163 14.85 -48.56 -45.61
C VAL A 163 16.35 -48.20 -45.77
N TYR A 164 17.26 -48.09 -44.77
CA TYR A 164 17.24 -47.83 -43.32
C TYR A 164 18.72 -47.54 -42.85
N LEU A 165 18.94 -47.39 -41.53
CA LEU A 165 20.18 -47.54 -40.72
C LEU A 165 20.81 -46.24 -40.15
N ASN A 166 21.34 -46.19 -38.91
CA ASN A 166 20.96 -46.89 -37.66
C ASN A 166 21.66 -46.24 -36.42
N SER A 167 21.46 -46.83 -35.22
CA SER A 167 22.28 -46.69 -33.98
C SER A 167 22.09 -45.42 -33.12
N THR A 168 22.09 -45.46 -31.77
CA THR A 168 22.06 -46.61 -30.82
C THR A 168 21.44 -46.24 -29.45
N GLU A 169 20.39 -46.98 -29.07
CA GLU A 169 20.18 -47.69 -27.78
C GLU A 169 20.32 -47.07 -26.36
N THR A 170 19.14 -46.92 -25.72
CA THR A 170 18.72 -47.58 -24.43
C THR A 170 18.96 -47.00 -23.02
N ARG A 171 17.91 -47.18 -22.20
CA ARG A 171 17.82 -47.36 -20.72
C ARG A 171 18.17 -46.13 -19.83
N GLY A 172 17.56 -45.97 -18.64
CA GLY A 172 16.54 -46.79 -17.95
C GLY A 172 15.85 -46.02 -16.81
N LEU A 173 14.99 -46.69 -16.01
CA LEU A 173 14.29 -46.10 -14.86
C LEU A 173 15.15 -46.15 -13.58
N MET A 174 15.00 -45.17 -12.67
CA MET A 174 14.68 -45.41 -11.23
C MET A 174 14.49 -44.12 -10.41
N ASP A 175 13.42 -44.12 -9.59
CA ASP A 175 13.24 -43.75 -8.17
C ASP A 175 13.95 -42.52 -7.50
N PRO A 176 13.30 -41.91 -6.47
CA PRO A 176 13.83 -40.75 -5.72
C PRO A 176 14.68 -41.13 -4.49
N PRO A 177 15.52 -40.21 -3.97
CA PRO A 177 16.23 -40.40 -2.69
C PRO A 177 15.36 -40.05 -1.47
N THR A 178 15.50 -40.84 -0.40
CA THR A 178 14.91 -40.61 0.92
C THR A 178 15.82 -39.85 1.89
N ASP A 179 15.20 -39.34 2.94
CA ASP A 179 15.69 -39.04 4.29
C ASP A 179 17.18 -39.24 4.64
N THR A 180 17.73 -38.26 5.36
CA THR A 180 18.87 -38.42 6.28
C THR A 180 18.49 -37.90 7.66
N GLU A 181 18.45 -38.79 8.65
CA GLU A 181 18.36 -38.40 10.06
C GLU A 181 19.65 -37.69 10.50
N LEU A 182 19.52 -36.69 11.38
CA LEU A 182 20.65 -36.13 12.12
C LEU A 182 20.38 -36.20 13.62
N VAL A 183 21.38 -36.70 14.33
CA VAL A 183 21.30 -37.07 15.75
C VAL A 183 21.17 -35.83 16.63
N VAL A 184 20.26 -35.90 17.62
CA VAL A 184 20.14 -34.90 18.68
C VAL A 184 20.99 -35.32 19.88
N GLU A 185 22.13 -34.67 20.08
CA GLU A 185 22.89 -34.74 21.33
C GLU A 185 23.18 -33.33 21.89
N GLY A 186 22.87 -33.15 23.18
CA GLY A 186 23.64 -32.27 24.06
C GLY A 186 23.75 -30.76 23.75
N ALA A 187 22.64 -30.05 23.52
CA ALA A 187 22.67 -28.59 23.53
C ALA A 187 22.91 -28.03 24.95
N THR A 188 24.16 -27.67 25.26
CA THR A 188 24.50 -26.84 26.43
C THR A 188 24.04 -25.39 26.26
N TRP A 189 23.90 -24.67 27.38
CA TRP A 189 23.40 -23.28 27.40
C TRP A 189 24.29 -22.26 26.65
N ASP A 190 23.61 -21.23 26.13
CA ASP A 190 24.09 -20.02 25.45
C ASP A 190 24.95 -20.17 24.18
N PRO A 191 24.62 -19.36 23.15
CA PRO A 191 25.42 -18.15 22.95
C PRO A 191 24.60 -16.84 22.95
N LYS A 192 25.26 -15.77 23.39
CA LYS A 192 24.76 -14.38 23.38
C LYS A 192 24.51 -13.88 21.94
N PRO A 193 23.59 -12.92 21.70
CA PRO A 193 23.28 -12.45 20.36
C PRO A 193 24.50 -11.86 19.65
N GLY A 194 24.92 -12.50 18.55
CA GLY A 194 26.04 -12.10 17.70
C GLY A 194 25.71 -10.92 16.80
N PHE A 195 25.42 -9.76 17.39
CA PHE A 195 25.08 -8.53 16.68
C PHE A 195 26.11 -7.43 16.98
N ASP A 196 26.51 -6.64 15.98
CA ASP A 196 27.46 -5.53 16.18
C ASP A 196 26.77 -4.32 16.83
N ALA A 197 26.80 -4.30 18.15
CA ALA A 197 26.26 -3.20 18.95
C ALA A 197 26.96 -1.85 18.69
N ILE A 198 28.19 -1.81 18.17
CA ILE A 198 28.95 -0.57 17.98
C ILE A 198 28.40 0.18 16.76
N GLU A 199 28.24 -0.51 15.62
CA GLU A 199 27.69 0.09 14.39
C GLU A 199 26.28 0.67 14.64
N ILE A 200 25.43 -0.06 15.37
CA ILE A 200 24.09 0.43 15.73
C ILE A 200 24.14 1.58 16.74
N VAL A 201 25.01 1.56 17.74
CA VAL A 201 25.09 2.67 18.70
C VAL A 201 25.47 3.98 18.00
N ASP A 202 26.39 3.95 17.03
CA ASP A 202 26.75 5.15 16.28
C ASP A 202 25.68 5.58 15.26
N MET A 203 24.96 4.64 14.64
CA MET A 203 23.74 4.95 13.87
C MET A 203 22.68 5.63 14.75
N LEU A 204 22.37 5.10 15.93
CA LEU A 204 21.36 5.65 16.85
C LEU A 204 21.74 7.04 17.37
N LYS A 205 23.03 7.31 17.60
CA LYS A 205 23.53 8.64 17.92
C LYS A 205 23.37 9.62 16.76
N GLN A 206 23.71 9.23 15.53
CA GLN A 206 23.50 10.06 14.34
C GLN A 206 22.03 10.40 14.10
N GLN A 207 21.12 9.51 14.49
CA GLN A 207 19.67 9.74 14.43
C GLN A 207 19.09 10.43 15.68
N ASN A 208 19.93 10.82 16.66
CA ASN A 208 19.54 11.46 17.93
C ASN A 208 18.46 10.69 18.71
N ILE A 209 18.53 9.36 18.72
CA ILE A 209 17.60 8.46 19.42
C ILE A 209 18.32 7.42 20.30
N PHE A 210 19.63 7.51 20.45
CA PHE A 210 20.39 6.65 21.38
C PHE A 210 20.13 7.06 22.83
N ILE A 211 19.82 6.08 23.69
CA ILE A 211 19.70 6.26 25.15
C ILE A 211 20.69 5.33 25.87
N GLU A 212 21.52 5.90 26.76
CA GLU A 212 22.46 5.13 27.58
C GLU A 212 21.72 4.16 28.51
N ARG A 213 22.24 2.93 28.64
CA ARG A 213 21.58 1.84 29.37
C ARG A 213 21.32 2.19 30.83
N ASP A 214 22.25 2.88 31.47
CA ASP A 214 22.20 3.27 32.89
C ASP A 214 21.12 4.32 33.20
N LEU A 215 20.54 4.96 32.18
CA LEU A 215 19.40 5.88 32.32
C LEU A 215 18.04 5.14 32.36
N VAL A 216 18.00 3.85 32.01
CA VAL A 216 16.76 3.08 31.80
C VAL A 216 16.58 2.02 32.89
N ARG A 217 15.83 2.36 33.94
CA ARG A 217 15.52 1.42 35.02
C ARG A 217 14.22 0.67 34.72
N LEU A 218 14.33 -0.65 34.47
CA LEU A 218 13.15 -1.51 34.32
C LEU A 218 12.37 -1.63 35.65
N GLY A 219 11.06 -1.80 35.54
CA GLY A 219 10.11 -2.01 36.63
C GLY A 219 9.34 -3.33 36.45
N GLN A 220 8.05 -3.32 36.75
CA GLN A 220 7.19 -4.50 36.57
C GLN A 220 6.98 -4.84 35.08
N ASP A 221 6.82 -6.13 34.78
CA ASP A 221 6.22 -6.58 33.52
C ASP A 221 4.79 -6.04 33.41
N ILE A 222 4.43 -5.59 32.20
CA ILE A 222 3.07 -5.12 31.87
C ILE A 222 2.50 -5.81 30.62
N GLY A 223 3.23 -6.73 29.98
CA GLY A 223 2.76 -7.45 28.81
C GLY A 223 3.81 -8.33 28.12
N HIS A 224 3.41 -9.55 27.76
CA HIS A 224 4.21 -10.52 27.01
C HIS A 224 3.63 -10.77 25.60
N GLY A 225 4.49 -10.97 24.58
CA GLY A 225 4.08 -11.34 23.20
C GLY A 225 5.28 -11.68 22.28
N ASN A 226 5.10 -12.31 21.09
CA ASN A 226 6.21 -12.81 20.23
C ASN A 226 7.44 -11.89 20.07
N PHE A 227 7.29 -10.57 19.81
CA PHE A 227 8.45 -9.67 19.67
C PHE A 227 9.10 -9.32 21.04
N GLY A 228 8.80 -10.08 22.09
CA GLY A 228 9.27 -9.96 23.47
C GLY A 228 8.42 -9.07 24.39
N CYS A 229 8.87 -8.98 25.64
CA CYS A 229 8.17 -8.33 26.75
C CYS A 229 8.06 -6.80 26.58
N VAL A 230 7.06 -6.24 27.25
CA VAL A 230 6.94 -4.82 27.56
C VAL A 230 6.96 -4.67 29.08
N TYR A 231 7.93 -3.92 29.57
CA TYR A 231 8.02 -3.54 30.98
C TYR A 231 7.52 -2.12 31.17
N GLN A 232 6.96 -1.82 32.34
CA GLN A 232 6.99 -0.47 32.87
C GLN A 232 8.46 -0.12 33.14
N GLY A 233 8.89 1.09 32.78
CA GLY A 233 10.24 1.56 33.03
C GLY A 233 10.27 3.00 33.50
N TYR A 234 11.45 3.41 33.96
CA TYR A 234 11.74 4.73 34.49
C TYR A 234 12.98 5.26 33.78
N LEU A 235 12.81 6.32 32.99
CA LEU A 235 13.86 6.98 32.24
C LEU A 235 14.37 8.19 33.03
N ARG A 236 15.66 8.21 33.36
CA ARG A 236 16.27 9.34 34.06
C ARG A 236 16.66 10.44 33.07
N SER A 237 16.22 11.67 33.33
CA SER A 237 16.72 12.87 32.66
C SER A 237 18.12 13.22 33.15
N MET A 238 18.98 13.76 32.29
CA MET A 238 20.25 14.37 32.70
C MET A 238 20.06 15.78 33.29
N GLU A 239 18.90 16.41 33.05
CA GLU A 239 18.60 17.80 33.42
C GLU A 239 17.59 17.91 34.57
N GLU A 240 16.64 16.97 34.66
CA GLU A 240 15.60 16.92 35.68
C GLU A 240 15.89 15.87 36.75
N ARG A 241 15.37 16.08 37.97
CA ARG A 241 15.65 15.22 39.13
C ARG A 241 14.68 14.04 39.28
N ASP A 242 13.56 14.07 38.57
CA ASP A 242 12.52 13.04 38.60
C ASP A 242 12.69 12.05 37.43
N GLU A 243 12.25 10.80 37.61
CA GLU A 243 12.33 9.77 36.57
C GLU A 243 11.04 9.72 35.75
N GLN A 244 11.13 9.89 34.43
CA GLN A 244 9.99 9.82 33.52
C GLN A 244 9.45 8.39 33.43
N LEU A 245 8.14 8.23 33.64
CA LEU A 245 7.45 6.96 33.46
C LEU A 245 7.31 6.60 31.97
N VAL A 246 7.89 5.48 31.57
CA VAL A 246 7.97 5.00 30.17
C VAL A 246 7.52 3.54 30.05
N ALA A 247 7.15 3.11 28.85
CA ALA A 247 7.05 1.69 28.50
C ALA A 247 8.32 1.28 27.76
N VAL A 248 8.89 0.12 28.14
CA VAL A 248 10.18 -0.37 27.63
C VAL A 248 9.98 -1.76 27.04
N LYS A 249 10.05 -1.85 25.71
CA LYS A 249 9.86 -3.06 24.93
C LYS A 249 11.22 -3.69 24.60
N THR A 250 11.36 -5.00 24.76
CA THR A 250 12.58 -5.75 24.41
C THR A 250 12.21 -7.09 23.78
N VAL A 251 13.19 -7.82 23.23
CA VAL A 251 12.99 -9.15 22.61
C VAL A 251 13.17 -10.28 23.62
N LEU A 252 12.43 -11.38 23.46
CA LEU A 252 12.54 -12.61 24.27
C LEU A 252 13.43 -13.69 23.63
N LYS A 253 13.89 -13.48 22.39
CA LYS A 253 14.62 -14.47 21.60
C LYS A 253 15.96 -13.91 21.15
N THR A 254 16.91 -14.82 20.96
CA THR A 254 18.29 -14.53 20.55
C THR A 254 18.50 -14.47 19.04
N GLU A 255 17.45 -14.68 18.23
CA GLU A 255 17.55 -14.63 16.77
C GLU A 255 17.75 -13.19 16.26
N VAL A 256 18.78 -12.99 15.43
CA VAL A 256 19.12 -11.67 14.85
C VAL A 256 17.96 -11.08 14.02
N GLN A 257 17.08 -11.93 13.47
CA GLN A 257 15.89 -11.49 12.73
C GLN A 257 14.88 -10.76 13.62
N ASP A 258 14.68 -11.21 14.87
CA ASP A 258 13.78 -10.55 15.83
C ASP A 258 14.38 -9.21 16.32
N ILE A 259 15.72 -9.16 16.49
CA ILE A 259 16.46 -7.93 16.83
C ILE A 259 16.29 -6.86 15.73
N ASN A 260 16.48 -7.22 14.47
CA ASN A 260 16.27 -6.28 13.37
C ASN A 260 14.80 -5.85 13.25
N ALA A 261 13.84 -6.76 13.46
CA ALA A 261 12.42 -6.45 13.38
C ALA A 261 11.92 -5.47 14.47
N ILE A 262 12.46 -5.54 15.71
CA ILE A 262 12.12 -4.57 16.76
C ILE A 262 12.72 -3.19 16.47
N LEU A 263 13.90 -3.13 15.85
CA LEU A 263 14.59 -1.88 15.49
C LEU A 263 13.96 -1.19 14.28
N ASP A 264 13.64 -1.93 13.21
CA ASP A 264 12.89 -1.43 12.04
C ASP A 264 11.57 -0.80 12.47
N GLU A 265 10.85 -1.44 13.39
CA GLU A 265 9.59 -0.92 13.91
C GLU A 265 9.77 0.37 14.72
N ALA A 266 10.83 0.47 15.52
CA ALA A 266 11.13 1.66 16.31
C ALA A 266 11.57 2.83 15.42
N MET A 267 12.42 2.58 14.42
CA MET A 267 12.88 3.58 13.45
C MET A 267 11.73 4.25 12.70
N ILE A 268 10.67 3.52 12.39
CA ILE A 268 9.46 4.05 11.76
C ILE A 268 8.71 5.04 12.67
N MET A 269 8.81 4.90 13.99
CA MET A 269 8.13 5.75 14.97
C MET A 269 8.93 6.99 15.39
N LYS A 270 10.17 7.17 14.91
CA LYS A 270 11.05 8.29 15.32
C LYS A 270 10.57 9.65 14.80
N ASP A 271 10.03 9.70 13.58
CA ASP A 271 9.65 10.93 12.88
C ASP A 271 8.19 11.34 13.14
N PHE A 272 7.46 10.59 13.97
CA PHE A 272 6.06 10.85 14.30
C PHE A 272 5.94 11.97 15.34
N ASN A 273 5.17 13.01 15.00
CA ASN A 273 4.92 14.17 15.85
C ASN A 273 3.44 14.58 15.76
N HIS A 274 2.58 13.89 16.52
CA HIS A 274 1.15 14.19 16.61
C HIS A 274 0.57 13.65 17.93
N ALA A 275 -0.30 14.42 18.59
CA ALA A 275 -0.83 14.08 19.93
C ALA A 275 -1.63 12.77 19.99
N ASN A 276 -2.17 12.30 18.85
CA ASN A 276 -2.89 11.03 18.75
C ASN A 276 -2.10 9.93 18.00
N VAL A 277 -0.77 10.04 17.91
CA VAL A 277 0.11 9.00 17.33
C VAL A 277 1.29 8.75 18.27
N LEU A 278 1.52 7.48 18.62
CA LEU A 278 2.60 7.09 19.52
C LEU A 278 3.97 7.26 18.82
N SER A 279 4.81 8.14 19.36
CA SER A 279 6.19 8.36 18.91
C SER A 279 7.21 7.54 19.71
N LEU A 280 8.42 7.45 19.18
CA LEU A 280 9.59 6.90 19.87
C LEU A 280 10.18 7.95 20.84
N ILE A 281 10.59 7.53 22.05
CA ILE A 281 11.46 8.36 22.93
C ILE A 281 12.92 8.06 22.63
N GLY A 282 13.28 6.78 22.51
CA GLY A 282 14.60 6.37 22.04
C GLY A 282 14.84 4.86 22.10
N ILE A 283 16.07 4.46 21.83
CA ILE A 283 16.52 3.06 21.79
C ILE A 283 17.84 2.95 22.56
N SER A 284 17.89 2.03 23.52
CA SER A 284 19.13 1.68 24.24
C SER A 284 19.68 0.36 23.75
N VAL A 285 20.97 0.32 23.41
CA VAL A 285 21.70 -0.87 22.97
C VAL A 285 23.04 -0.93 23.71
N ALA A 286 23.41 -2.11 24.20
CA ALA A 286 24.65 -2.34 24.94
C ALA A 286 25.28 -3.69 24.54
N PRO A 287 26.63 -3.82 24.49
CA PRO A 287 27.28 -5.05 24.05
C PRO A 287 26.91 -6.26 24.92
N GLY A 288 26.33 -7.29 24.31
CA GLY A 288 25.91 -8.52 24.98
C GLY A 288 24.56 -8.43 25.71
N GLU A 289 23.82 -7.33 25.59
CA GLU A 289 22.45 -7.17 26.10
C GLU A 289 21.44 -7.05 24.96
N PHE A 290 20.17 -7.35 25.23
CA PHE A 290 19.08 -7.12 24.28
C PHE A 290 18.78 -5.61 24.11
N PRO A 291 18.32 -5.17 22.91
CA PRO A 291 17.89 -3.80 22.70
C PRO A 291 16.65 -3.47 23.53
N LEU A 292 16.56 -2.23 24.01
CA LEU A 292 15.37 -1.67 24.67
C LEU A 292 14.81 -0.55 23.79
N VAL A 293 13.56 -0.68 23.36
CA VAL A 293 12.81 0.38 22.67
C VAL A 293 11.93 1.09 23.69
N ILE A 294 12.10 2.40 23.81
CA ILE A 294 11.55 3.22 24.89
C ILE A 294 10.52 4.17 24.29
N ILE A 295 9.30 4.11 24.82
CA ILE A 295 8.09 4.79 24.32
C ILE A 295 7.28 5.35 25.50
N PRO A 296 6.35 6.31 25.27
CA PRO A 296 5.48 6.83 26.32
C PRO A 296 4.68 5.73 27.03
N PHE A 297 4.58 5.80 28.36
CA PHE A 297 3.77 4.86 29.14
C PHE A 297 2.28 5.20 29.04
N MET A 298 1.46 4.22 28.63
CA MET A 298 0.03 4.40 28.44
C MET A 298 -0.74 3.62 29.51
N SER A 299 -1.03 4.30 30.62
CA SER A 299 -1.54 3.73 31.88
C SER A 299 -2.89 3.00 31.80
N ASN A 300 -3.64 3.13 30.71
CA ASN A 300 -4.99 2.60 30.53
C ASN A 300 -5.06 1.33 29.63
N GLY A 301 -3.95 0.89 29.04
CA GLY A 301 -3.93 -0.21 28.07
C GLY A 301 -4.62 0.13 26.73
N ASP A 302 -5.12 -0.87 26.01
CA ASP A 302 -5.86 -0.64 24.76
C ASP A 302 -7.23 -0.06 25.03
N LEU A 303 -7.62 0.81 24.11
CA LEU A 303 -9.01 1.17 23.89
C LEU A 303 -9.98 -0.03 23.89
N LEU A 304 -9.62 -1.20 23.35
CA LEU A 304 -10.49 -2.38 23.34
C LEU A 304 -10.65 -3.06 24.73
N SER A 305 -9.58 -3.33 25.49
CA SER A 305 -9.70 -3.79 26.88
C SER A 305 -10.30 -2.71 27.78
N TYR A 306 -9.97 -1.44 27.54
CA TYR A 306 -10.50 -0.30 28.28
C TYR A 306 -12.03 -0.20 28.14
N ILE A 307 -12.60 -0.28 26.94
CA ILE A 307 -14.08 -0.23 26.74
C ILE A 307 -14.79 -1.52 27.15
N ARG A 308 -14.06 -2.64 27.31
CA ARG A 308 -14.59 -3.94 27.78
C ARG A 308 -14.53 -4.11 29.30
N SER A 309 -13.64 -3.39 30.00
CA SER A 309 -13.51 -3.48 31.45
C SER A 309 -14.81 -3.07 32.16
N ALA A 310 -15.23 -3.85 33.16
CA ALA A 310 -16.44 -3.59 33.94
C ALA A 310 -16.34 -2.34 34.83
N ASP A 311 -15.13 -1.89 35.13
CA ASP A 311 -14.84 -0.68 35.92
C ASP A 311 -14.95 0.59 35.08
N ASN A 312 -14.62 0.49 33.78
CA ASN A 312 -14.67 1.59 32.83
C ASN A 312 -16.05 1.71 32.19
N LYS A 313 -16.72 2.85 32.38
CA LYS A 313 -18.08 3.08 31.85
C LYS A 313 -18.12 4.32 30.95
N PRO A 314 -17.35 4.35 29.83
CA PRO A 314 -17.36 5.48 28.91
C PRO A 314 -18.75 5.70 28.32
N THR A 315 -19.16 6.96 28.19
CA THR A 315 -20.43 7.34 27.56
C THR A 315 -20.35 7.22 26.05
N ILE A 316 -21.49 7.35 25.35
CA ILE A 316 -21.51 7.43 23.88
C ILE A 316 -20.65 8.59 23.39
N LYS A 317 -20.71 9.75 24.08
CA LYS A 317 -19.91 10.93 23.76
C LYS A 317 -18.40 10.67 23.88
N ASP A 318 -17.98 9.86 24.84
CA ASP A 318 -16.56 9.51 25.02
C ASP A 318 -16.10 8.50 23.97
N LEU A 319 -16.93 7.52 23.62
CA LEU A 319 -16.68 6.59 22.51
C LEU A 319 -16.55 7.34 21.16
N VAL A 320 -17.37 8.38 20.93
CA VAL A 320 -17.24 9.24 19.74
C VAL A 320 -15.97 10.09 19.78
N LYS A 321 -15.55 10.63 20.94
CA LYS A 321 -14.27 11.33 21.09
C LYS A 321 -13.07 10.41 20.82
N PHE A 322 -13.08 9.18 21.33
CA PHE A 322 -12.02 8.20 21.05
C PHE A 322 -11.91 7.94 19.54
N GLY A 323 -13.05 7.81 18.85
CA GLY A 323 -13.11 7.73 17.39
C GLY A 323 -12.56 8.97 16.68
N LEU A 324 -12.89 10.17 17.17
CA LEU A 324 -12.38 11.44 16.66
C LEU A 324 -10.87 11.57 16.80
N ASP A 325 -10.32 11.14 17.94
CA ASP A 325 -8.87 11.19 18.21
C ASP A 325 -8.09 10.18 17.34
N VAL A 326 -8.65 8.99 17.09
CA VAL A 326 -8.13 8.06 16.08
C VAL A 326 -8.19 8.67 14.68
N ALA A 327 -9.29 9.35 14.31
CA ALA A 327 -9.42 10.00 13.01
C ALA A 327 -8.34 11.08 12.77
N LYS A 328 -8.05 11.93 13.76
CA LYS A 328 -6.95 12.91 13.70
C LYS A 328 -5.58 12.24 13.54
N GLY A 329 -5.32 11.18 14.31
CA GLY A 329 -4.09 10.40 14.20
C GLY A 329 -3.88 9.83 12.80
N MET A 330 -4.95 9.28 12.21
CA MET A 330 -4.92 8.75 10.85
C MET A 330 -4.87 9.83 9.76
N GLU A 331 -5.45 11.01 9.96
CA GLU A 331 -5.29 12.17 9.07
C GLU A 331 -3.81 12.62 9.04
N TYR A 332 -3.18 12.73 10.21
CA TYR A 332 -1.75 13.02 10.31
C TYR A 332 -0.91 11.96 9.59
N LEU A 333 -1.13 10.66 9.86
CA LEU A 333 -0.40 9.57 9.19
C LEU A 333 -0.57 9.61 7.66
N GLY A 334 -1.79 9.85 7.17
CA GLY A 334 -2.04 10.05 5.74
C GLY A 334 -1.32 11.27 5.17
N SER A 335 -1.22 12.37 5.93
CA SER A 335 -0.50 13.59 5.52
C SER A 335 1.00 13.37 5.32
N ILE A 336 1.62 12.53 6.17
CA ILE A 336 3.03 12.09 6.06
C ILE A 336 3.22 10.84 5.19
N LYS A 337 2.17 10.45 4.43
CA LYS A 337 2.17 9.38 3.43
C LYS A 337 2.39 7.97 4.01
N PHE A 338 1.91 7.75 5.24
CA PHE A 338 1.94 6.48 5.96
C PHE A 338 0.59 5.74 5.85
N VAL A 339 0.64 4.40 5.78
CA VAL A 339 -0.54 3.51 5.78
C VAL A 339 -0.42 2.55 6.95
N HIS A 340 -1.43 2.50 7.82
CA HIS A 340 -1.39 1.70 9.04
C HIS A 340 -1.61 0.19 8.77
N ARG A 341 -2.50 -0.16 7.83
CA ARG A 341 -2.78 -1.54 7.34
C ARG A 341 -3.38 -2.53 8.36
N ASP A 342 -3.28 -2.23 9.65
CA ASP A 342 -3.86 -3.00 10.75
C ASP A 342 -4.56 -2.06 11.74
N LEU A 343 -5.47 -1.20 11.25
CA LEU A 343 -6.23 -0.29 12.11
C LEU A 343 -7.42 -1.03 12.74
N ALA A 344 -7.41 -1.15 14.07
CA ALA A 344 -8.39 -1.89 14.88
C ALA A 344 -8.44 -1.31 16.31
N ALA A 345 -9.51 -1.53 17.09
CA ALA A 345 -9.62 -0.99 18.45
C ALA A 345 -8.61 -1.59 19.45
N ARG A 346 -8.20 -2.85 19.26
CA ARG A 346 -7.00 -3.43 19.94
C ARG A 346 -5.77 -2.57 19.67
N ASN A 347 -5.63 -2.11 18.42
CA ASN A 347 -4.51 -1.32 17.94
C ASN A 347 -4.68 0.17 18.31
N CYS A 348 -5.22 0.42 19.51
CA CYS A 348 -5.28 1.70 20.24
C CYS A 348 -4.87 1.56 21.74
N ILE A 349 -3.96 0.59 22.03
CA ILE A 349 -2.86 0.61 23.03
C ILE A 349 -2.70 -0.61 24.00
N SER A 350 -3.00 -1.82 23.53
CA SER A 350 -2.44 -3.09 24.02
C SER A 350 -2.65 -4.21 23.00
N ASP A 351 -2.02 -5.34 23.30
CA ASP A 351 -1.30 -6.15 22.32
C ASP A 351 -2.17 -7.25 21.66
N ASN A 352 -2.32 -7.30 20.31
CA ASN A 352 -2.61 -8.58 19.62
C ASN A 352 -2.21 -8.81 18.13
N LYS A 353 -2.42 -10.04 17.61
CA LYS A 353 -1.61 -10.67 16.54
C LYS A 353 -1.94 -10.34 15.07
N LYS A 354 -0.88 -10.28 14.24
CA LYS A 354 -0.89 -10.44 12.76
C LYS A 354 -1.43 -11.82 12.30
N MET A 355 -2.71 -12.10 12.49
CA MET A 355 -3.48 -12.51 11.32
C MET A 355 -3.67 -11.26 10.46
N LEU A 356 -3.78 -11.40 9.14
CA LEU A 356 -4.40 -10.33 8.35
C LEU A 356 -5.78 -10.04 8.98
N PRO A 357 -6.13 -8.78 9.30
CA PRO A 357 -7.32 -8.48 10.09
C PRO A 357 -8.55 -8.54 9.19
N VAL A 358 -8.90 -9.73 8.70
CA VAL A 358 -9.82 -9.99 7.57
C VAL A 358 -11.19 -9.30 7.73
N LYS A 359 -11.62 -9.11 8.97
CA LYS A 359 -12.91 -8.50 9.34
C LYS A 359 -12.87 -6.95 9.44
N TRP A 360 -11.66 -6.37 9.38
CA TRP A 360 -11.37 -4.94 9.28
C TRP A 360 -10.87 -4.54 7.89
N MET A 361 -10.29 -5.47 7.11
CA MET A 361 -9.73 -5.18 5.79
C MET A 361 -10.79 -4.79 4.75
N ALA A 362 -10.38 -3.92 3.84
CA ALA A 362 -11.19 -3.49 2.68
C ALA A 362 -11.24 -4.58 1.58
N PRO A 363 -12.27 -4.58 0.71
CA PRO A 363 -12.45 -5.59 -0.32
C PRO A 363 -11.25 -5.77 -1.25
N GLU A 364 -10.60 -4.68 -1.66
CA GLU A 364 -9.41 -4.66 -2.51
C GLU A 364 -8.18 -5.25 -1.80
N SER A 365 -8.02 -4.96 -0.51
CA SER A 365 -6.94 -5.52 0.32
C SER A 365 -7.10 -7.03 0.51
N LEU A 366 -8.33 -7.53 0.52
CA LEU A 366 -8.65 -8.96 0.58
C LEU A 366 -8.47 -9.67 -0.76
N GLU A 367 -8.74 -8.98 -1.88
CA GLU A 367 -8.72 -9.58 -3.22
C GLU A 367 -7.31 -9.64 -3.83
N ASN A 368 -6.59 -8.52 -3.78
CA ASN A 368 -5.33 -8.33 -4.52
C ASN A 368 -4.19 -7.77 -3.66
N GLY A 369 -4.43 -7.55 -2.36
CA GLY A 369 -3.41 -7.03 -1.44
C GLY A 369 -3.07 -5.56 -1.64
N THR A 370 -3.93 -4.77 -2.28
CA THR A 370 -3.78 -3.30 -2.32
C THR A 370 -4.07 -2.71 -0.94
N TYR A 371 -3.15 -1.88 -0.44
CA TYR A 371 -3.32 -1.13 0.80
C TYR A 371 -3.10 0.36 0.54
N SER A 372 -4.06 1.17 0.97
CA SER A 372 -4.03 2.63 0.87
C SER A 372 -4.67 3.31 2.08
N THR A 373 -4.54 4.63 2.17
CA THR A 373 -5.33 5.48 3.07
C THR A 373 -6.83 5.23 2.96
N LYS A 374 -7.38 4.95 1.76
CA LYS A 374 -8.79 4.55 1.56
C LYS A 374 -9.11 3.14 2.10
N SER A 375 -8.15 2.24 2.20
CA SER A 375 -8.31 0.94 2.90
C SER A 375 -8.20 1.09 4.43
N ASP A 376 -7.41 2.04 4.91
CA ASP A 376 -7.41 2.42 6.33
C ASP A 376 -8.71 3.14 6.73
N VAL A 377 -9.33 3.96 5.87
CA VAL A 377 -10.65 4.56 6.10
C VAL A 377 -11.73 3.49 6.27
N TRP A 378 -11.73 2.45 5.45
CA TRP A 378 -12.62 1.30 5.63
C TRP A 378 -12.38 0.61 7.00
N SER A 379 -11.12 0.41 7.36
CA SER A 379 -10.72 -0.19 8.64
C SER A 379 -11.18 0.67 9.83
N PHE A 380 -11.07 2.00 9.71
CA PHE A 380 -11.59 2.98 10.67
C PHE A 380 -13.11 2.87 10.86
N GLY A 381 -13.88 2.67 9.78
CA GLY A 381 -15.31 2.39 9.88
C GLY A 381 -15.61 1.19 10.78
N VAL A 382 -14.78 0.14 10.71
CA VAL A 382 -14.90 -1.05 11.59
C VAL A 382 -14.50 -0.73 13.03
N VAL A 383 -13.46 0.09 13.27
CA VAL A 383 -13.11 0.60 14.62
C VAL A 383 -14.26 1.38 15.25
N MET A 384 -14.92 2.26 14.48
CA MET A 384 -16.08 3.01 14.94
C MET A 384 -17.25 2.09 15.33
N TRP A 385 -17.41 0.96 14.63
CA TRP A 385 -18.38 -0.06 15.02
C TRP A 385 -17.94 -0.84 16.28
N GLU A 386 -16.65 -1.19 16.44
CA GLU A 386 -16.13 -1.77 17.69
C GLU A 386 -16.44 -0.87 18.89
N LEU A 387 -16.16 0.44 18.78
CA LEU A 387 -16.46 1.42 19.82
C LEU A 387 -17.95 1.46 20.17
N MET A 388 -18.81 1.58 19.15
CA MET A 388 -20.27 1.61 19.34
C MET A 388 -20.90 0.26 19.76
N THR A 389 -20.11 -0.80 19.83
CA THR A 389 -20.50 -2.12 20.34
C THR A 389 -19.71 -2.56 21.58
N ARG A 390 -19.00 -1.63 22.23
CA ARG A 390 -18.13 -1.86 23.41
C ARG A 390 -17.15 -3.02 23.22
N GLY A 391 -16.57 -3.10 22.03
CA GLY A 391 -15.59 -4.12 21.68
C GLY A 391 -16.19 -5.46 21.30
N SER A 392 -17.37 -5.49 20.70
CA SER A 392 -17.90 -6.73 20.10
C SER A 392 -17.07 -7.13 18.88
N ALA A 393 -16.95 -8.43 18.61
CA ALA A 393 -16.20 -8.90 17.44
C ALA A 393 -16.96 -8.57 16.13
N PRO A 394 -16.39 -7.79 15.20
CA PRO A 394 -17.05 -7.48 13.93
C PRO A 394 -17.26 -8.76 13.12
N TYR A 395 -18.39 -8.83 12.40
CA TYR A 395 -18.80 -9.97 11.57
C TYR A 395 -18.63 -11.33 12.29
N CYS A 396 -19.00 -11.42 13.57
CA CYS A 396 -18.79 -12.62 14.41
C CYS A 396 -19.21 -13.92 13.73
N ASP A 397 -20.38 -13.92 13.08
CA ASP A 397 -21.01 -15.09 12.45
C ASP A 397 -20.43 -15.48 11.08
N VAL A 398 -19.42 -14.73 10.58
CA VAL A 398 -18.83 -14.91 9.25
C VAL A 398 -17.44 -15.53 9.38
N ASN A 399 -17.13 -16.54 8.57
CA ASN A 399 -15.79 -17.11 8.49
C ASN A 399 -14.85 -16.18 7.70
N ASN A 400 -13.58 -16.09 8.11
CA ASN A 400 -12.58 -15.26 7.44
C ASN A 400 -12.46 -15.58 5.95
N TRP A 401 -12.54 -16.87 5.56
CA TRP A 401 -12.48 -17.29 4.16
C TRP A 401 -13.63 -16.77 3.29
N ASP A 402 -14.80 -16.51 3.89
CA ASP A 402 -15.99 -16.01 3.20
C ASP A 402 -16.08 -14.47 3.15
N MET A 403 -15.24 -13.75 3.91
CA MET A 403 -15.37 -12.29 4.12
C MET A 403 -15.39 -11.48 2.82
N HIS A 404 -14.48 -11.75 1.88
CA HIS A 404 -14.43 -11.03 0.61
C HIS A 404 -15.75 -11.20 -0.18
N LYS A 405 -16.24 -12.45 -0.28
CA LYS A 405 -17.50 -12.79 -0.95
C LYS A 405 -18.74 -12.26 -0.21
N TYR A 406 -18.66 -12.15 1.12
CA TYR A 406 -19.67 -11.51 1.96
C TYR A 406 -19.77 -10.01 1.64
N LEU A 407 -18.63 -9.30 1.56
CA LEU A 407 -18.57 -7.86 1.28
C LEU A 407 -18.94 -7.51 -0.16
N GLN A 408 -18.55 -8.34 -1.13
CA GLN A 408 -18.99 -8.24 -2.55
C GLN A 408 -20.51 -8.31 -2.68
N SER A 409 -21.20 -9.11 -1.85
CA SER A 409 -22.67 -9.18 -1.84
C SER A 409 -23.37 -7.98 -1.18
N GLY A 410 -22.70 -6.82 -1.09
CA GLY A 410 -23.24 -5.56 -0.53
C GLY A 410 -23.46 -5.57 0.99
N ARG A 411 -23.22 -6.68 1.69
CA ARG A 411 -23.44 -6.79 3.14
C ARG A 411 -22.37 -6.03 3.92
N ARG A 412 -22.77 -5.45 5.06
CA ARG A 412 -21.98 -4.63 5.99
C ARG A 412 -22.36 -4.93 7.44
N LEU A 413 -21.64 -4.35 8.40
CA LEU A 413 -22.03 -4.38 9.82
C LEU A 413 -23.33 -3.60 10.05
N LYS A 414 -24.24 -4.13 10.87
CA LYS A 414 -25.52 -3.49 11.20
C LYS A 414 -25.35 -2.40 12.25
N ARG A 415 -26.14 -1.33 12.17
CA ARG A 415 -26.25 -0.32 13.25
C ARG A 415 -26.77 -0.99 14.53
N THR A 416 -26.14 -0.70 15.67
CA THR A 416 -26.67 -1.05 17.00
C THR A 416 -27.63 0.02 17.52
N ASP A 417 -28.53 -0.35 18.43
CA ASP A 417 -29.56 0.57 18.94
C ASP A 417 -28.95 1.83 19.58
N PHE A 418 -27.81 1.68 20.26
CA PHE A 418 -27.05 2.77 20.89
C PHE A 418 -26.21 3.63 19.93
N CYS A 419 -26.11 3.28 18.64
CA CYS A 419 -25.32 4.01 17.66
C CYS A 419 -26.13 5.15 17.02
N PRO A 420 -25.74 6.43 17.17
CA PRO A 420 -26.44 7.55 16.56
C PRO A 420 -26.51 7.40 15.03
N PRO A 421 -27.69 7.58 14.39
CA PRO A 421 -27.80 7.43 12.94
C PRO A 421 -26.77 8.25 12.13
N PRO A 422 -26.52 9.55 12.41
CA PRO A 422 -25.52 10.32 11.67
C PRO A 422 -24.08 9.78 11.79
N LEU A 423 -23.76 9.09 12.88
CA LEU A 423 -22.46 8.43 13.08
C LEU A 423 -22.38 7.14 12.25
N TYR A 424 -23.47 6.37 12.18
CA TYR A 424 -23.57 5.19 11.33
C TYR A 424 -23.52 5.57 9.84
N ASP A 425 -24.09 6.71 9.45
CA ASP A 425 -24.00 7.22 8.07
C ASP A 425 -22.56 7.60 7.69
N ILE A 426 -21.71 7.99 8.67
CA ILE A 426 -20.26 8.11 8.46
C ILE A 426 -19.63 6.73 8.25
N MET A 427 -19.92 5.74 9.11
CA MET A 427 -19.40 4.37 8.97
C MET A 427 -19.77 3.76 7.61
N MET A 428 -21.01 3.93 7.15
CA MET A 428 -21.47 3.45 5.85
C MET A 428 -20.66 4.05 4.69
N THR A 429 -20.43 5.37 4.69
CA THR A 429 -19.56 5.99 3.66
C THR A 429 -18.10 5.52 3.73
N CYS A 430 -17.60 5.12 4.90
CA CYS A 430 -16.28 4.50 5.02
C CYS A 430 -16.23 3.09 4.40
N TRP A 431 -17.38 2.44 4.23
CA TRP A 431 -17.52 1.10 3.65
C TRP A 431 -18.09 1.08 2.23
N GLU A 432 -17.96 2.17 1.47
CA GLU A 432 -18.22 2.12 0.03
C GLU A 432 -17.29 1.13 -0.65
N PHE A 433 -17.79 0.45 -1.69
CA PHE A 433 -17.06 -0.66 -2.30
C PHE A 433 -15.84 -0.17 -3.06
N ASP A 434 -16.01 0.84 -3.92
CA ASP A 434 -14.91 1.51 -4.59
C ASP A 434 -14.07 2.32 -3.58
N PRO A 435 -12.73 2.19 -3.55
CA PRO A 435 -11.87 3.00 -2.70
C PRO A 435 -11.99 4.51 -2.95
N ASP A 436 -12.28 4.93 -4.18
CA ASP A 436 -12.29 6.34 -4.55
C ASP A 436 -13.57 7.07 -4.09
N ASP A 437 -14.72 6.37 -3.96
CA ASP A 437 -15.97 6.88 -3.36
C ASP A 437 -15.89 7.10 -1.83
N ARG A 438 -14.97 6.42 -1.13
CA ARG A 438 -14.81 6.56 0.33
C ARG A 438 -14.29 7.96 0.70
N PRO A 439 -14.73 8.56 1.83
CA PRO A 439 -14.22 9.86 2.28
C PRO A 439 -12.72 9.81 2.61
N THR A 440 -12.06 10.97 2.67
CA THR A 440 -10.71 11.06 3.25
C THR A 440 -10.78 11.15 4.78
N PHE A 441 -9.68 10.89 5.49
CA PHE A 441 -9.61 11.09 6.94
C PHE A 441 -9.90 12.54 7.37
N HIS A 442 -9.61 13.53 6.53
CA HIS A 442 -9.98 14.93 6.75
C HIS A 442 -11.51 15.12 6.76
N ASP A 443 -12.21 14.56 5.77
CA ASP A 443 -13.68 14.63 5.69
C ASP A 443 -14.34 13.89 6.87
N VAL A 444 -13.76 12.76 7.29
CA VAL A 444 -14.18 11.99 8.46
C VAL A 444 -13.99 12.80 9.75
N ASN A 445 -12.81 13.41 9.95
CA ASN A 445 -12.51 14.25 11.11
C ASN A 445 -13.48 15.45 11.20
N LEU A 446 -13.72 16.17 10.09
CA LEU A 446 -14.68 17.26 10.04
C LEU A 446 -16.11 16.81 10.37
N ARG A 447 -16.57 15.68 9.78
CA ARG A 447 -17.93 15.15 10.03
C ARG A 447 -18.12 14.70 11.48
N ILE A 448 -17.14 14.00 12.07
CA ILE A 448 -17.23 13.57 13.48
C ILE A 448 -17.11 14.76 14.43
N THR A 449 -16.24 15.74 14.16
CA THR A 449 -16.16 17.00 14.93
C THR A 449 -17.52 17.70 14.97
N GLY A 450 -18.18 17.85 13.83
CA GLY A 450 -19.52 18.44 13.75
C GLY A 450 -20.56 17.75 14.64
N LEU A 451 -20.51 16.42 14.79
CA LEU A 451 -21.40 15.69 15.70
C LEU A 451 -21.06 15.96 17.17
N VAL A 452 -19.77 16.00 17.54
CA VAL A 452 -19.33 16.28 18.92
C VAL A 452 -19.68 17.71 19.35
N GLU A 453 -19.69 18.66 18.42
CA GLU A 453 -20.02 20.06 18.68
C GLU A 453 -21.51 20.38 18.67
N GLN A 454 -22.33 19.61 17.96
CA GLN A 454 -23.81 19.74 17.99
C GLN A 454 -24.44 19.22 19.29
N GLU A 455 -23.70 18.49 20.12
CA GLU A 455 -24.09 18.10 21.48
C GLU A 455 -23.51 19.07 22.55
N LYS A 456 -23.52 20.38 22.30
CA LYS A 456 -23.19 21.44 23.28
C LYS A 456 -24.42 22.27 23.61
#